data_AF-A0A7I8C3D6-F1
#
_entry.id   AF-A0A7I8C3D6-F1
#
_cell.length_a   1.000
_cell.length_b   1.000
_cell.length_c   1.000
_cell.angle_alpha   90.00
_cell.angle_beta   90.00
_cell.angle_gamma   90.00
#
_symmetry.space_group_name_H-M   'P 1'
#
loop_
_entity.id
_entity.type
_entity.pdbx_description
1 polymer ?
#
loop_
_entity_poly.entity_id
_entity_poly.type
_entity_poly.pdbx_seq_one_letter_code
_entity_poly.pdbx_strand_id
1 'polypeptide(L)' 'MILAALTKVTVYRMHVLKWAVAPRSGAGAGKHGWRANRPGLNALCLALDVNT' A
#
# COMPACT_ATOMS: atom_id res chain seq x y z
N MET A 1 13.65 -3.32 -6.05
CA MET A 1 12.40 -2.53 -5.95
C MET A 1 12.29 -1.76 -7.25
N ILE A 2 11.27 -2.04 -8.07
CA ILE A 2 11.02 -1.26 -9.30
C ILE A 2 10.03 -0.17 -8.91
N LEU A 3 10.47 1.09 -8.98
CA LEU A 3 9.59 2.24 -8.83
C LEU A 3 8.98 2.52 -10.20
N ALA A 4 7.69 2.26 -10.35
CA ALA A 4 6.93 2.59 -11.54
C ALA A 4 5.83 3.59 -11.19
N ALA A 5 5.73 4.66 -11.97
CA ALA A 5 4.60 5.57 -11.86
C ALA A 5 3.34 4.88 -12.37
N LEU A 6 2.32 4.74 -11.52
CA LEU A 6 1.00 4.26 -11.91
C LEU A 6 0.21 5.45 -12.48
N THR A 7 0.14 5.58 -13.80
CA THR A 7 -0.74 6.55 -14.46
C THR A 7 -1.94 5.84 -15.07
N LYS A 8 -3.15 6.18 -14.61
CA LYS A 8 -4.45 5.69 -15.13
C LYS A 8 -4.65 4.17 -15.05
N VAL A 9 -4.25 3.54 -13.94
CA VAL A 9 -4.47 2.11 -13.69
C VAL A 9 -5.35 1.93 -12.46
N THR A 10 -6.39 1.10 -12.55
CA THR A 10 -7.18 0.67 -11.40
C THR A 10 -6.40 -0.33 -10.59
N VAL A 11 -6.31 -0.10 -9.28
CA VAL A 11 -5.57 -0.93 -8.34
C VAL A 11 -6.43 -1.20 -7.11
N TYR A 12 -6.25 -2.37 -6.53
CA TYR A 12 -7.00 -2.85 -5.38
C TYR A 12 -6.11 -2.90 -4.14
N ARG A 13 -6.73 -2.75 -2.98
CA ARG A 13 -6.09 -2.92 -1.68
C ARG A 13 -7.08 -3.61 -0.76
N MET A 14 -6.60 -4.62 -0.04
CA MET A 14 -7.37 -5.18 1.08
C MET A 14 -7.50 -4.15 2.19
N HIS A 15 -8.75 -3.73 2.41
CA HIS A 15 -9.12 -2.76 3.43
C HIS A 15 -9.77 -3.48 4.61
N VAL A 16 -8.99 -3.69 5.67
CA VAL A 16 -9.47 -4.21 6.94
C VAL A 16 -9.38 -3.09 7.97
N LEU A 17 -10.53 -2.61 8.45
CA LEU A 17 -10.65 -1.43 9.34
C LEU A 17 -9.77 -1.51 10.58
N LYS A 18 -9.51 -2.71 11.11
CA LYS A 18 -8.59 -2.96 12.23
C LYS A 18 -7.17 -2.43 11.98
N TRP A 19 -6.73 -2.38 10.72
CA TRP A 19 -5.34 -2.13 10.34
C TRP A 19 -5.17 -0.89 9.44
N ALA A 20 -6.27 -0.34 8.93
CA ALA A 20 -6.25 0.76 7.96
C ALA A 20 -7.49 1.64 8.10
N VAL A 21 -7.58 2.47 9.14
CA VAL A 21 -8.72 3.40 9.33
C VAL A 21 -8.81 4.44 8.19
N ALA A 22 -7.67 4.86 7.64
CA ALA A 22 -7.58 5.71 6.47
C ALA A 22 -7.12 4.88 5.24
N PRO A 23 -7.99 4.63 4.24
CA PRO A 23 -7.71 3.68 3.15
C PRO A 23 -6.46 4.00 2.31
N ARG A 24 -6.01 5.26 2.30
CA ARG A 24 -4.91 5.74 1.45
C ARG A 24 -3.68 6.23 2.23
N SER A 25 -3.65 6.12 3.56
CA SER A 25 -2.59 6.77 4.35
C SER A 25 -1.22 6.08 4.27
N GLY A 26 -1.18 4.75 4.17
CA GLY A 26 0.06 3.97 4.23
C GLY A 26 0.82 4.05 5.57
N ALA A 27 0.21 4.62 6.62
CA ALA A 27 0.89 4.94 7.88
C ALA A 27 1.45 3.71 8.61
N GLY A 28 0.78 2.55 8.50
CA GLY A 28 1.28 1.30 9.09
C GLY A 28 2.59 0.82 8.47
N ALA A 29 2.74 0.98 7.14
CA ALA A 29 3.97 0.67 6.43
C ALA A 29 5.07 1.68 6.74
N GLY A 30 4.73 2.97 6.91
CA GLY A 30 5.69 3.98 7.36
C GLY A 30 6.17 3.75 8.79
N LYS A 31 5.31 3.28 9.69
CA LYS A 31 5.69 3.01 11.07
C LYS A 31 6.60 1.79 11.23
N HIS A 32 6.31 0.71 10.50
CA HIS A 32 6.96 -0.59 10.75
C HIS A 32 7.86 -1.09 9.61
N GLY A 33 7.72 -0.54 8.40
CA GLY A 33 8.38 -1.09 7.21
C GLY A 33 7.77 -2.43 6.77
N TRP A 34 7.84 -2.71 5.47
CA TRP A 34 7.32 -3.91 4.81
C TRP A 34 8.41 -4.48 3.88
N ARG A 35 8.17 -5.63 3.25
CA ARG A 35 9.14 -6.28 2.34
C ARG A 35 9.72 -5.33 1.28
N ALA A 36 8.89 -4.42 0.77
CA ALA A 36 9.26 -3.46 -0.28
C ALA A 36 9.36 -2.00 0.22
N ASN A 37 9.25 -1.74 1.53
CA ASN A 37 9.20 -0.38 2.07
C ASN A 37 9.99 -0.27 3.39
N ARG A 38 10.89 0.71 3.50
CA ARG A 38 11.59 0.97 4.76
C ARG A 38 10.74 1.81 5.72
N PRO A 39 10.91 1.67 7.06
CA PRO A 39 10.29 2.57 8.02
C PRO A 39 10.63 4.04 7.71
N GLY A 40 9.70 4.95 8.00
CA GLY A 40 9.78 6.39 7.72
C GLY A 40 9.10 6.82 6.42
N LEU A 41 8.80 5.90 5.50
CA LEU A 41 8.09 6.20 4.26
C LEU A 41 6.69 5.56 4.26
N ASN A 42 5.64 6.37 4.13
CA ASN A 42 4.29 5.84 4.00
C ASN A 42 4.11 5.19 2.63
N ALA A 43 3.62 3.95 2.60
CA ALA A 43 3.43 3.18 1.38
C ALA A 43 2.13 2.35 1.43
N LEU A 44 1.56 2.09 0.25
CA LEU A 44 0.39 1.24 0.07
C LEU A 44 0.80 -0.06 -0.63
N CYS A 45 0.34 -1.19 -0.10
CA CYS A 45 0.38 -2.46 -0.82
C CYS A 45 -0.86 -2.55 -1.70
N LEU A 46 -0.65 -2.71 -3.00
CA LEU A 46 -1.67 -2.65 -4.04
C LEU A 46 -1.55 -3.88 -4.94
N ALA A 47 -2.69 -4.31 -5.47
CA ALA A 47 -2.79 -5.38 -6.46
C ALA A 47 -3.45 -4.86 -7.75
N LEU A 48 -3.16 -5.50 -8.88
CA LEU A 48 -3.80 -5.19 -10.18
C LEU A 48 -5.09 -6.01 -10.39
N ASP A 49 -5.28 -7.08 -9.62
CA ASP A 49 -6.46 -7.94 -9.62
C ASP A 49 -7.14 -7.90 -8.24
N VAL A 50 -8.45 -8.05 -8.22
CA VAL A 50 -9.27 -8.12 -7.01
C VAL A 50 -9.18 -9.48 -6.33
N ASN A 51 -8.79 -10.53 -7.05
CA ASN A 51 -8.71 -11.91 -6.55
C ASN A 51 -7.33 -12.29 -5.98
N THR A 52 -6.52 -11.30 -5.59
CA THR A 52 -5.14 -11.48 -5.10
C THR A 52 -5.01 -11.38 -3.59
#